data_AF-A0A8T4SPW9-F1
#
_entry.id   AF-A0A8T4SPW9-F1
#
_cell.length_a   1.000
_cell.length_b   1.000
_cell.length_c   1.000
_cell.angle_alpha   90.00
_cell.angle_beta   90.00
_cell.angle_gamma   90.00
#
_symmetry.space_group_name_H-M   'P 1'
#
loop_
_entity.id
_entity.type
_entity.pdbx_description
1 polymer ?
#
loop_
_entity_poly.entity_id
_entity_poly.type
_entity_poly.pdbx_seq_one_letter_code
_entity_poly.pdbx_strand_id
1 'polypeptide(L)'
;MSESVLIFIILFLCAILILLIMYVAHLRRNIQLKQFKLQSANVRHGKSWEQFVPFMPEFEKIASKDNFMFLGNPIDGIAFDEDAIKFIEFKTGTSRLSPKQQRIKKQIEEKNVEWHELRY
;
A
#
# COMPACT_ATOMS: atom_id res chain seq x y z
N MET A 1 -45.13 -40.77 -3.37
CA MET A 1 -45.00 -39.43 -2.75
C MET A 1 -45.95 -38.51 -3.48
N SER A 2 -46.76 -37.71 -2.78
CA SER A 2 -47.61 -36.72 -3.42
C SER A 2 -46.74 -35.60 -4.02
N GLU A 3 -47.15 -35.04 -5.15
CA GLU A 3 -46.48 -33.92 -5.82
C GLU A 3 -46.25 -32.75 -4.85
N SER A 4 -47.17 -32.55 -3.90
CA SER A 4 -47.03 -31.58 -2.82
C SER A 4 -45.77 -31.78 -1.97
N VAL A 5 -45.41 -33.02 -1.62
CA VAL A 5 -44.22 -33.29 -0.79
C VAL A 5 -42.94 -32.97 -1.55
N LEU A 6 -42.89 -33.26 -2.86
CA LEU A 6 -41.74 -32.93 -3.69
C LEU A 6 -41.54 -31.41 -3.79
N ILE A 7 -42.63 -30.65 -3.95
CA ILE A 7 -42.60 -29.18 -3.98
C ILE A 7 -42.05 -28.62 -2.65
N PHE A 8 -42.48 -29.16 -1.50
CA PHE A 8 -41.96 -28.72 -0.19
C PHE A 8 -40.46 -29.00 -0.03
N ILE A 9 -39.98 -30.15 -0.50
CA ILE A 9 -38.54 -30.48 -0.45
C ILE A 9 -37.72 -29.52 -1.33
N ILE A 10 -38.19 -29.22 -2.54
CA ILE A 10 -37.51 -28.28 -3.45
C ILE A 10 -37.46 -26.88 -2.82
N LEU A 11 -38.58 -26.40 -2.27
CA LEU A 11 -38.63 -25.09 -1.61
C LEU A 11 -37.67 -25.01 -0.41
N PHE A 12 -37.59 -26.07 0.39
CA PHE A 12 -36.69 -26.15 1.52
C PHE A 12 -35.21 -26.12 1.09
N LEU A 13 -34.85 -26.87 0.05
CA LEU A 13 -33.49 -26.86 -0.52
C LEU A 13 -33.13 -25.49 -1.11
N CYS A 14 -34.06 -24.83 -1.80
CA CYS A 14 -33.86 -23.47 -2.31
C CYS A 14 -33.65 -22.46 -1.17
N ALA A 15 -34.41 -22.56 -0.08
CA ALA A 15 -34.25 -21.68 1.07
C ALA A 15 -32.86 -21.84 1.74
N ILE A 16 -32.39 -23.08 1.89
CA ILE A 16 -31.04 -23.37 2.40
C ILE A 16 -29.96 -22.80 1.47
N LEU A 17 -30.13 -22.97 0.16
CA LEU A 17 -29.17 -22.45 -0.82
C LEU A 17 -29.07 -20.92 -0.76
N ILE A 18 -30.21 -20.22 -0.63
CA ILE A 18 -30.26 -18.76 -0.49
C ILE A 18 -29.53 -18.33 0.80
N LEU A 19 -29.78 -19.01 1.93
CA LEU A 19 -29.10 -18.74 3.20
C LEU A 19 -27.57 -18.92 3.10
N LEU A 20 -27.11 -19.98 2.43
CA LEU A 20 -25.69 -20.22 2.18
C LEU A 20 -25.06 -19.11 1.32
N ILE A 21 -25.74 -18.68 0.26
CA ILE A 21 -25.27 -17.58 -0.60
C ILE A 21 -25.17 -16.28 0.21
N MET A 22 -26.18 -15.97 1.02
CA MET A 22 -26.16 -14.78 1.90
C MET A 22 -25.01 -14.84 2.92
N TYR A 23 -24.76 -16.01 3.52
CA TYR A 23 -23.68 -16.22 4.47
C TYR A 23 -22.29 -16.02 3.83
N VAL A 24 -22.07 -16.60 2.65
CA VAL A 24 -20.82 -16.41 1.89
C VAL A 24 -20.64 -14.96 1.48
N ALA A 25 -21.69 -14.28 1.02
CA ALA A 25 -21.64 -12.85 0.68
C ALA A 25 -21.30 -11.99 1.91
N HIS A 26 -21.87 -12.29 3.07
CA HIS A 26 -21.56 -11.61 4.33
C HIS A 26 -20.09 -11.80 4.74
N LEU A 27 -19.57 -13.04 4.69
CA LEU A 27 -18.16 -13.31 5.00
C LEU A 27 -17.21 -12.60 4.04
N ARG A 28 -17.51 -12.60 2.72
CA ARG A 28 -16.71 -11.87 1.72
C ARG A 28 -16.64 -10.37 2.01
N ARG A 29 -17.77 -9.74 2.39
CA ARG A 29 -17.80 -8.32 2.78
C ARG A 29 -16.92 -8.06 4.01
N ASN A 30 -16.98 -8.92 5.02
CA ASN A 30 -16.14 -8.76 6.23
C ASN A 30 -14.64 -8.92 5.93
N ILE A 31 -14.27 -9.83 5.03
CA ILE A 31 -12.88 -10.00 4.58
C ILE A 31 -12.41 -8.76 3.83
N GLN A 32 -13.20 -8.27 2.87
CA GLN A 32 -12.88 -7.05 2.13
C GLN A 32 -12.75 -5.84 3.05
N LEU A 33 -13.69 -5.64 3.98
CA LEU A 33 -13.64 -4.57 4.97
C LEU A 33 -12.41 -4.66 5.88
N LYS A 34 -12.02 -5.87 6.30
CA LYS A 34 -10.78 -6.07 7.07
C LYS A 34 -9.53 -5.78 6.22
N GLN A 35 -9.51 -6.19 4.95
CA GLN A 35 -8.41 -5.90 4.02
C GLN A 35 -8.27 -4.39 3.75
N PHE A 36 -9.38 -3.67 3.52
CA PHE A 36 -9.37 -2.21 3.38
C PHE A 36 -8.93 -1.51 4.66
N LYS A 37 -9.36 -2.00 5.84
CA LYS A 37 -8.89 -1.47 7.12
C LYS A 37 -7.38 -1.69 7.34
N LEU A 38 -6.84 -2.86 6.98
CA LEU A 38 -5.40 -3.15 7.05
C LEU A 38 -4.59 -2.30 6.07
N GLN A 39 -5.08 -2.13 4.83
CA GLN A 39 -4.47 -1.21 3.87
C GLN A 39 -4.51 0.23 4.38
N SER A 40 -5.62 0.67 4.98
CA SER A 40 -5.73 2.00 5.58
C SER A 40 -4.84 2.18 6.82
N ALA A 41 -4.59 1.12 7.59
CA ALA A 41 -3.70 1.15 8.75
C ALA A 41 -2.24 1.30 8.34
N ASN A 42 -1.80 0.58 7.30
CA ASN A 42 -0.46 0.73 6.72
C ASN A 42 -0.27 2.12 6.07
N VAL A 43 -1.31 2.69 5.45
CA VAL A 43 -1.29 4.07 4.94
C VAL A 43 -1.30 5.11 6.07
N ARG A 44 -1.97 4.84 7.19
CA ARG A 44 -1.94 5.72 8.39
C ARG A 44 -0.57 5.72 9.08
N HIS A 45 0.11 4.58 9.11
CA HIS A 45 1.47 4.49 9.64
C HIS A 45 2.48 5.26 8.77
N GLY A 46 2.33 5.24 7.44
CA GLY A 46 3.08 6.10 6.51
C GLY A 46 2.90 7.59 6.82
N LYS A 47 1.65 8.07 6.93
CA LYS A 47 1.34 9.48 7.25
C LYS A 47 1.90 9.99 8.58
N SER A 48 2.03 9.13 9.59
CA SER A 48 2.69 9.50 10.85
C SER A 48 4.21 9.53 10.70
N TRP A 49 4.80 8.49 10.10
CA TRP A 49 6.25 8.41 9.91
C TRP A 49 6.78 9.55 9.04
N GLU A 50 6.06 9.93 7.99
CA GLU A 50 6.31 11.11 7.16
C GLU A 50 6.58 12.39 7.96
N GLN A 51 5.87 12.58 9.08
CA GLN A 51 6.03 13.76 9.93
C GLN A 51 7.16 13.61 10.96
N PHE A 52 7.54 12.38 11.33
CA PHE A 52 8.55 12.11 12.36
C PHE A 52 9.96 11.91 11.81
N VAL A 53 10.09 11.31 10.63
CA VAL A 53 11.40 10.98 10.02
C VAL A 53 12.31 12.19 9.88
N PRO A 54 11.83 13.37 9.47
CA PRO A 54 12.71 14.53 9.31
C PRO A 54 13.36 15.02 10.62
N PHE A 55 12.93 14.51 11.78
CA PHE A 55 13.48 14.84 13.10
C PHE A 55 14.36 13.73 13.69
N MET A 56 14.65 12.67 12.91
CA MET A 56 15.52 11.60 13.37
C MET A 56 17.00 11.98 13.20
N PRO A 57 17.87 11.72 14.19
CA PRO A 57 19.31 12.02 14.07
C PRO A 57 19.97 11.33 12.87
N GLU A 58 19.47 10.17 12.46
CA GLU A 58 19.95 9.46 11.26
C GLU A 58 19.54 10.15 9.97
N PHE A 59 18.36 10.78 9.93
CA PHE A 59 17.90 11.54 8.78
C PHE A 59 18.74 12.80 8.59
N GLU A 60 19.02 13.54 9.67
CA GLU A 60 19.85 14.76 9.64
C GLU A 60 21.27 14.52 9.08
N LYS A 61 21.79 13.28 9.18
CA LYS A 61 23.07 12.89 8.57
C LYS A 61 23.00 12.75 7.05
N ILE A 62 21.82 12.52 6.50
CA ILE A 62 21.60 12.21 5.09
C ILE A 62 21.01 13.41 4.37
N ALA A 63 20.07 14.15 4.98
CA ALA A 63 19.39 15.27 4.37
C ALA A 63 18.86 16.25 5.44
N SER A 64 18.66 17.51 5.04
CA SER A 64 17.89 18.48 5.85
C SER A 64 16.40 18.34 5.57
N LYS A 65 15.58 18.59 6.60
CA LYS A 65 14.12 18.65 6.47
C LYS A 65 13.68 19.72 5.46
N ASP A 66 14.36 20.86 5.44
CA ASP A 66 13.97 22.01 4.61
C ASP A 66 14.14 21.72 3.10
N ASN A 67 15.06 20.80 2.77
CA ASN A 67 15.39 20.43 1.39
C ASN A 67 14.77 19.09 0.98
N PHE A 68 13.96 18.48 1.83
CA PHE A 68 13.37 17.16 1.60
C PHE A 68 11.91 17.25 1.16
N MET A 69 11.61 16.64 0.01
CA MET A 69 10.26 16.50 -0.52
C MET A 69 9.79 15.06 -0.40
N PHE A 70 8.71 14.85 0.34
CA PHE A 70 8.07 13.55 0.45
C PHE A 70 7.23 13.21 -0.79
N LEU A 71 7.29 11.95 -1.23
CA LEU A 71 6.61 11.41 -2.41
C LEU A 71 5.73 10.19 -2.08
N GLY A 72 6.25 9.21 -1.35
CA GLY A 72 5.56 7.96 -1.00
C GLY A 72 5.93 6.74 -1.87
N ASN A 73 4.98 6.11 -2.57
CA ASN A 73 5.27 4.91 -3.38
C ASN A 73 5.63 5.32 -4.82
N PRO A 74 6.76 4.86 -5.40
CA PRO A 74 7.66 3.79 -4.96
C PRO A 74 8.93 4.17 -4.21
N ILE A 75 9.19 5.46 -3.98
CA ILE A 75 10.33 5.98 -3.20
C ILE A 75 9.78 7.02 -2.24
N ASP A 76 10.11 6.90 -0.95
CA ASP A 76 9.51 7.74 0.09
C ASP A 76 9.76 9.24 -0.13
N GLY A 77 10.95 9.67 -0.57
CA GLY A 77 11.18 11.07 -0.91
C GLY A 77 12.49 11.39 -1.61
N ILE A 78 12.68 12.67 -1.91
CA ILE A 78 13.86 13.23 -2.56
C ILE A 78 14.37 14.41 -1.74
N ALA A 79 15.66 14.44 -1.42
CA ALA A 79 16.32 15.64 -0.88
C ALA A 79 17.09 16.37 -1.98
N PHE A 80 16.96 17.69 -2.02
CA PHE A 80 17.62 18.60 -2.95
C PHE A 80 18.72 19.37 -2.21
N ASP A 81 19.84 18.72 -1.96
CA ASP A 81 21.00 19.39 -1.35
C ASP A 81 21.80 20.15 -2.41
N GLU A 82 22.69 21.05 -1.97
CA GLU A 82 23.49 21.89 -2.87
C GLU A 82 24.31 21.08 -3.88
N ASP A 83 24.90 19.97 -3.43
CA ASP A 83 25.79 19.14 -4.26
C ASP A 83 25.15 17.84 -4.78
N ALA A 84 23.92 17.49 -4.35
CA ALA A 84 23.32 16.20 -4.67
C ALA A 84 21.79 16.17 -4.58
N ILE A 85 21.18 15.47 -5.54
CA ILE A 85 19.79 15.03 -5.46
C ILE A 85 19.77 13.61 -4.88
N LYS A 86 19.22 13.43 -3.69
CA LYS A 86 19.24 12.16 -2.94
C LYS A 86 17.86 11.53 -2.95
N PHE A 87 17.75 10.34 -3.52
CA PHE A 87 16.54 9.51 -3.42
C PHE A 87 16.58 8.71 -2.12
N ILE A 88 15.55 8.83 -1.28
CA ILE A 88 15.54 8.29 0.08
C ILE A 88 14.33 7.36 0.25
N GLU A 89 14.60 6.17 0.79
CA GLU A 89 13.60 5.18 1.19
C GLU A 89 13.86 4.81 2.66
N PHE A 90 12.82 4.91 3.49
CA PHE A 90 12.87 4.58 4.90
C PHE A 90 12.48 3.12 5.11
N LYS A 91 13.32 2.41 5.88
CA LYS A 91 13.06 1.04 6.32
C LYS A 91 13.16 0.96 7.83
N THR A 92 12.18 0.31 8.43
CA THR A 92 12.17 0.03 9.87
C THR A 92 12.50 -1.44 10.10
N GLY A 93 13.36 -1.74 11.08
CA GLY A 93 13.70 -3.10 11.49
C GLY A 93 14.35 -3.92 10.37
N THR A 94 13.80 -5.10 10.07
CA THR A 94 14.33 -6.04 9.07
C THR A 94 13.70 -5.88 7.68
N SER A 95 12.93 -4.81 7.46
CA SER A 95 12.24 -4.59 6.19
C SER A 95 13.23 -4.33 5.05
N ARG A 96 13.01 -5.01 3.92
CA ARG A 96 13.87 -4.93 2.72
C ARG A 96 13.20 -4.09 1.64
N LEU A 97 14.00 -3.61 0.70
CA LEU A 97 13.49 -2.96 -0.51
C LEU A 97 12.59 -3.92 -1.29
N SER A 98 11.43 -3.43 -1.73
CA SER A 98 10.56 -4.17 -2.65
C SER A 98 11.24 -4.35 -4.03
N PRO A 99 10.80 -5.30 -4.87
CA PRO A 99 11.38 -5.47 -6.22
C PRO A 99 11.35 -4.18 -7.06
N LYS A 100 10.29 -3.37 -6.91
CA LYS A 100 10.16 -2.07 -7.59
C LYS A 100 11.20 -1.06 -7.07
N GLN A 101 11.40 -0.99 -5.75
CA GLN A 101 12.41 -0.14 -5.12
C GLN A 101 13.83 -0.56 -5.49
N GLN A 102 14.11 -1.87 -5.51
CA GLN A 102 15.40 -2.40 -5.95
C GLN A 102 15.71 -2.02 -7.39
N ARG A 103 14.70 -2.08 -8.28
CA ARG A 103 14.86 -1.64 -9.67
C ARG A 103 15.18 -0.16 -9.78
N ILE A 104 14.50 0.69 -9.00
CA ILE A 104 14.78 2.14 -9.01
C ILE A 104 16.18 2.43 -8.47
N LYS A 105 16.55 1.80 -7.34
CA LYS A 105 17.90 1.90 -6.80
C LYS A 105 18.95 1.54 -7.86
N LYS A 106 18.74 0.42 -8.57
CA LYS A 106 19.62 -0.01 -9.66
C LYS A 106 19.70 1.04 -10.78
N GLN A 107 18.58 1.62 -11.21
CA GLN A 107 18.58 2.69 -12.22
C GLN A 107 19.40 3.90 -11.79
N ILE A 108 19.29 4.30 -10.52
CA ILE A 108 20.08 5.42 -9.96
C ILE A 108 21.58 5.07 -9.92
N GLU A 109 21.93 3.87 -9.43
CA GLU A 109 23.32 3.40 -9.36
C GLU A 109 23.97 3.27 -10.75
N GLU A 110 23.17 2.88 -11.75
CA GLU A 110 23.59 2.80 -13.16
C GLU A 110 23.55 4.16 -13.88
N LYS A 111 23.25 5.27 -13.17
CA LYS A 111 23.12 6.63 -13.72
C LYS A 111 22.06 6.79 -14.81
N ASN A 112 21.04 5.92 -14.81
CA ASN A 112 19.86 6.00 -15.68
C ASN A 112 18.82 7.00 -15.13
N VAL A 113 19.25 8.24 -14.89
CA VAL A 113 18.43 9.35 -14.39
C VAL A 113 18.48 10.47 -15.41
N GLU A 114 17.30 10.89 -15.91
CA GLU A 114 17.18 11.84 -17.02
C GLU A 114 16.49 13.13 -16.57
N TRP A 115 16.91 14.25 -17.17
CA TRP A 115 16.27 15.55 -17.00
C TRP A 115 15.47 15.90 -18.26
N HIS A 116 14.20 16.25 -18.09
CA HIS A 116 13.31 16.66 -19.17
C HIS A 116 12.61 17.96 -18.81
N GLU A 117 12.70 18.97 -19.68
CA GLU A 117 11.98 20.24 -19.54
C GLU A 117 10.82 20.27 -20.54
N LEU A 118 9.59 20.45 -20.05
CA LEU A 118 8.41 20.62 -20.89
C LEU A 118 7.93 22.07 -20.80
N ARG A 119 7.71 22.70 -21.96
CA ARG A 119 7.14 24.05 -22.07
C ARG A 119 5.77 23.92 -22.74
N TYR A 120 4.78 24.57 -22.15
CA TYR A 120 3.40 24.63 -22.65
C TYR A 120 3.02 26.09 -22.90
#